data_AF-A0A972C7W7-F1
#
_entry.id   AF-A0A972C7W7-F1
#
_cell.length_a   1.000
_cell.length_b   1.000
_cell.length_c   1.000
_cell.angle_alpha   90.00
_cell.angle_beta   90.00
_cell.angle_gamma   90.00
#
_symmetry.space_group_name_H-M   'P 1'
#
loop_
_entity.id
_entity.type
_entity.pdbx_description
1 polymer ?
#
loop_
_entity_poly.entity_id
_entity_poly.type
_entity_poly.pdbx_seq_one_letter_code
_entity_poly.pdbx_strand_id
1 'polypeptide(L)'
;MHLIARHVIFPFLILFCSTTVFAAGKPEVVIDPSGLTPEVLQKVNDGINAVVRLADDQDGGEAERIRSKGRDAVVSALATQGYFAPKVTLEIGEDIGGETWDISIEPGEISKVASVDTQFAGSITGARYAERVISLKQSWGLPEKSDFINARWSASKSALLEAVSARDFYLARMTHSQALVNPETSTVDTTTLIDSGPAVTMGHIEVIGLRRVPESLIRRYIRHSPGDAFEQDKLDEWQQALQSTNFFRGAFVSLKTPEGSEVYGMEQVELPVSVRVTEGPARSIAGSIGVDDASGIRLEGMYTQNVVWGLPVIMETGAGVDFDSQKAFLDFTLPPNYDGSRDSVGMIAR
;
A
#
# COMPACT_ATOMS: atom_id res chain seq x y z
N MET A 1 56.12 -41.19 82.19
CA MET A 1 56.47 -41.32 80.76
C MET A 1 55.17 -41.40 79.98
N HIS A 2 54.59 -40.28 79.57
CA HIS A 2 53.35 -40.26 78.79
C HIS A 2 53.31 -39.09 77.81
N LEU A 3 52.74 -39.42 76.65
CA LEU A 3 52.85 -38.80 75.34
C LEU A 3 52.05 -37.49 75.22
N ILE A 4 52.59 -36.61 74.38
CA ILE A 4 51.97 -35.40 73.83
C ILE A 4 51.07 -35.81 72.66
N ALA A 5 49.84 -35.29 72.58
CA ALA A 5 49.01 -35.31 71.38
C ALA A 5 48.55 -33.88 71.05
N ARG A 6 48.92 -33.40 69.87
CA ARG A 6 48.65 -32.05 69.32
C ARG A 6 47.49 -32.16 68.33
N HIS A 7 46.42 -31.40 68.53
CA HIS A 7 45.33 -31.27 67.55
C HIS A 7 45.67 -30.19 66.51
N VAL A 8 45.53 -30.54 65.23
CA VAL A 8 45.64 -29.63 64.08
C VAL A 8 44.28 -29.60 63.38
N ILE A 9 43.77 -28.39 63.18
CA ILE A 9 42.49 -28.05 62.54
C ILE A 9 42.73 -27.91 61.03
N PHE A 10 41.90 -28.55 60.20
CA PHE A 10 41.93 -28.47 58.73
C PHE A 10 40.75 -27.61 58.24
N PRO A 11 40.96 -26.53 57.47
CA PRO A 11 39.86 -25.80 56.85
C PRO A 11 39.53 -26.37 55.46
N PHE A 12 38.23 -26.47 55.19
CA PHE A 12 37.60 -26.97 53.97
C PHE A 12 37.54 -25.85 52.92
N LEU A 13 38.23 -26.00 51.78
CA LEU A 13 38.24 -25.04 50.68
C LEU A 13 37.14 -25.42 49.67
N ILE A 14 36.06 -24.63 49.62
CA ILE A 14 34.98 -24.76 48.62
C ILE A 14 35.46 -24.10 47.31
N LEU A 15 35.65 -24.91 46.27
CA LEU A 15 36.01 -24.47 44.93
C LEU A 15 34.75 -23.92 44.23
N PHE A 16 34.62 -22.60 44.15
CA PHE A 16 33.61 -21.94 43.32
C PHE A 16 34.03 -22.08 41.86
N CYS A 17 33.38 -22.98 41.12
CA CYS A 17 33.55 -23.09 39.68
C CYS A 17 32.65 -22.03 39.02
N SER A 18 33.23 -20.88 38.71
CA SER A 18 32.57 -19.81 37.97
C SER A 18 32.48 -20.21 36.50
N THR A 19 31.34 -20.76 36.07
CA THR A 19 31.03 -20.83 34.63
C THR A 19 30.72 -19.42 34.14
N THR A 20 31.68 -18.78 33.50
CA THR A 20 31.44 -17.57 32.72
C THR A 20 30.57 -17.94 31.52
N VAL A 21 29.28 -17.65 31.60
CA VAL A 21 28.39 -17.61 30.44
C VAL A 21 28.74 -16.33 29.68
N PHE A 22 29.41 -16.47 28.53
CA PHE A 22 29.53 -15.36 27.59
C PHE A 22 28.14 -15.15 26.96
N ALA A 23 27.50 -14.03 27.29
CA ALA A 23 26.39 -13.54 26.48
C ALA A 23 26.97 -13.12 25.13
N ALA A 24 26.54 -13.78 24.05
CA ALA A 24 26.95 -13.40 22.70
C ALA A 24 26.38 -12.01 22.39
N GLY A 25 27.25 -11.01 22.33
CA GLY A 25 26.88 -9.67 21.87
C GLY A 25 26.48 -9.68 20.39
N LYS A 26 25.77 -8.65 19.94
CA LYS A 26 25.44 -8.49 18.52
C LYS A 26 26.74 -8.50 17.71
N PRO A 27 26.87 -9.32 16.65
CA PRO A 27 28.07 -9.30 15.84
C PRO A 27 28.20 -7.95 15.13
N GLU A 28 29.40 -7.39 15.12
CA GLU A 28 29.70 -6.22 14.29
C GLU A 28 29.79 -6.69 12.83
N VAL A 29 29.05 -6.04 11.92
CA VAL A 29 29.06 -6.40 10.50
C VAL A 29 29.76 -5.30 9.72
N VAL A 30 30.86 -5.66 9.06
CA VAL A 30 31.58 -4.80 8.12
C VAL A 30 31.35 -5.36 6.72
N ILE A 31 30.88 -4.50 5.81
CA ILE A 31 30.66 -4.87 4.41
C ILE A 31 31.65 -4.09 3.57
N ASP A 32 32.42 -4.79 2.74
CA ASP A 32 33.17 -4.16 1.66
C ASP A 32 32.20 -3.87 0.49
N PRO A 33 31.91 -2.59 0.20
CA PRO A 33 30.93 -2.22 -0.82
C PRO A 33 31.50 -2.26 -2.25
N SER A 34 32.73 -2.75 -2.45
CA SER A 34 33.43 -2.72 -3.74
C SER A 34 32.54 -3.18 -4.89
N GLY A 35 32.27 -2.27 -5.84
CA GLY A 35 31.46 -2.54 -7.03
C GLY A 35 29.94 -2.38 -6.86
N LEU A 36 29.43 -2.05 -5.66
CA LEU A 36 28.01 -1.77 -5.43
C LEU A 36 27.71 -0.27 -5.51
N THR A 37 26.54 0.08 -6.04
CA THR A 37 26.02 1.45 -5.92
C THR A 37 25.48 1.68 -4.50
N PRO A 38 25.39 2.95 -4.03
CA PRO A 38 24.86 3.26 -2.70
C PRO A 38 23.45 2.70 -2.45
N GLU A 39 22.60 2.67 -3.47
CA GLU A 39 21.24 2.12 -3.39
C GLU A 39 21.24 0.61 -3.17
N VAL A 40 22.10 -0.13 -3.88
CA VAL A 40 22.23 -1.58 -3.74
C VAL A 40 22.81 -1.93 -2.37
N LEU A 41 23.84 -1.20 -1.93
CA LEU A 41 24.45 -1.37 -0.61
C LEU A 41 23.42 -1.18 0.51
N GLN A 42 22.52 -0.19 0.38
CA GLN A 42 21.44 0.02 1.33
C GLN A 42 20.52 -1.21 1.42
N LYS A 43 20.15 -1.82 0.29
CA LYS A 43 19.32 -3.05 0.28
C LYS A 43 20.02 -4.24 0.91
N VAL A 44 21.33 -4.37 0.69
CA VAL A 44 22.16 -5.39 1.33
C VAL A 44 22.19 -5.18 2.85
N ASN A 45 22.44 -3.94 3.31
CA ASN A 45 22.43 -3.58 4.72
C ASN A 45 21.06 -3.86 5.38
N ASP A 46 19.96 -3.49 4.73
CA ASP A 46 18.60 -3.74 5.22
C ASP A 46 18.34 -5.25 5.42
N GLY A 47 18.77 -6.07 4.45
CA GLY A 47 18.65 -7.52 4.49
C GLY A 47 19.45 -8.15 5.64
N ILE A 48 20.72 -7.77 5.80
CA ILE A 48 21.56 -8.28 6.89
C ILE A 48 21.02 -7.83 8.25
N ASN A 49 20.67 -6.55 8.40
CA ASN A 49 20.14 -6.00 9.66
C ASN A 49 18.83 -6.67 10.10
N ALA A 50 18.02 -7.18 9.16
CA ALA A 50 16.85 -7.97 9.50
C ALA A 50 17.26 -9.32 10.12
N VAL A 51 18.27 -10.00 9.57
CA VAL A 51 18.78 -11.27 10.10
C VAL A 51 19.46 -11.09 11.45
N VAL A 52 20.27 -10.05 11.62
CA VAL A 52 20.96 -9.76 12.91
C VAL A 52 19.95 -9.47 14.01
N ARG A 53 18.89 -8.69 13.74
CA ARG A 53 17.82 -8.46 14.72
C ARG A 53 17.12 -9.75 15.17
N LEU A 54 16.95 -10.71 14.26
CA LEU A 54 16.37 -12.03 14.56
C LEU A 54 17.33 -12.94 15.36
N ALA A 55 18.63 -12.67 15.31
CA ALA A 55 19.66 -13.41 16.04
C ALA A 55 19.73 -13.02 17.51
N ASP A 56 19.49 -11.75 17.83
CA ASP A 56 19.53 -11.21 19.20
C ASP A 56 18.53 -11.89 20.15
N ASP A 57 17.49 -12.54 19.61
CA ASP A 57 16.40 -13.15 20.38
C ASP A 57 16.64 -14.65 20.72
N GLN A 58 17.78 -15.27 20.35
CA GLN A 58 18.02 -16.71 20.53
C GLN A 58 19.40 -17.08 21.11
N ASP A 59 19.42 -18.00 22.09
CA ASP A 59 20.64 -18.46 22.80
C ASP A 59 21.49 -19.50 22.03
N GLY A 60 22.74 -19.13 21.73
CA GLY A 60 23.97 -19.96 21.83
C GLY A 60 24.25 -21.08 20.81
N GLY A 61 23.25 -21.81 20.31
CA GLY A 61 23.46 -22.95 19.40
C GLY A 61 23.48 -22.61 17.90
N GLU A 62 23.24 -21.34 17.58
CA GLU A 62 22.61 -20.93 16.33
C GLU A 62 23.54 -20.16 15.37
N ALA A 63 24.78 -19.85 15.79
CA ALA A 63 25.66 -18.89 15.11
C ALA A 63 25.89 -19.25 13.63
N GLU A 64 26.22 -20.51 13.32
CA GLU A 64 26.44 -20.95 11.93
C GLU A 64 25.17 -20.85 11.07
N ARG A 65 24.00 -21.16 11.64
CA ARG A 65 22.71 -21.02 10.95
C ARG A 65 22.41 -19.54 10.68
N ILE A 66 22.73 -18.66 11.61
CA ILE A 66 22.52 -17.21 11.45
C ILE A 66 23.48 -16.67 10.39
N ARG A 67 24.75 -17.09 10.36
CA ARG A 67 25.72 -16.72 9.31
C ARG A 67 25.24 -17.14 7.93
N SER A 68 24.78 -18.39 7.76
CA SER A 68 24.20 -18.85 6.50
C SER A 68 23.01 -17.96 6.09
N LYS A 69 22.11 -17.66 7.03
CA LYS A 69 20.98 -16.75 6.76
C LYS A 69 21.43 -15.33 6.39
N GLY A 70 22.51 -14.83 7.00
CA GLY A 70 23.10 -13.53 6.68
C GLY A 70 23.60 -13.50 5.24
N ARG A 71 24.40 -14.49 4.83
CA ARG A 71 24.86 -14.64 3.44
C ARG A 71 23.68 -14.77 2.47
N ASP A 72 22.70 -15.62 2.80
CA ASP A 72 21.53 -15.84 1.94
C ASP A 72 20.67 -14.56 1.82
N ALA A 73 20.62 -13.73 2.86
CA ALA A 73 19.98 -12.42 2.81
C ALA A 73 20.73 -11.44 1.90
N VAL A 74 22.07 -11.44 1.90
CA VAL A 74 22.88 -10.66 0.94
C VAL A 74 22.60 -11.09 -0.49
N VAL A 75 22.68 -12.39 -0.77
CA VAL A 75 22.41 -12.94 -2.11
C VAL A 75 20.98 -12.60 -2.56
N SER A 76 20.00 -12.72 -1.66
CA SER A 76 18.61 -12.36 -1.95
C SER A 76 18.45 -10.87 -2.24
N ALA A 77 19.11 -10.00 -1.45
CA ALA A 77 19.08 -8.55 -1.67
C ALA A 77 19.70 -8.19 -3.03
N LEU A 78 20.85 -8.75 -3.37
CA LEU A 78 21.52 -8.59 -4.66
C LEU A 78 20.64 -9.08 -5.82
N ALA A 79 19.98 -10.23 -5.67
CA ALA A 79 19.05 -10.76 -6.67
C ALA A 79 17.86 -9.81 -6.92
N THR A 80 17.38 -9.09 -5.89
CA THR A 80 16.32 -8.07 -6.12
C THR A 80 16.78 -6.91 -7.00
N GLN A 81 18.08 -6.64 -7.03
CA GLN A 81 18.73 -5.61 -7.82
C GLN A 81 19.26 -6.14 -9.17
N GLY A 82 18.97 -7.40 -9.51
CA GLY A 82 19.35 -8.00 -10.79
C GLY A 82 20.69 -8.74 -10.80
N TYR A 83 21.38 -8.82 -9.66
CA TYR A 83 22.63 -9.56 -9.54
C TYR A 83 22.34 -11.00 -9.11
N PHE A 84 22.31 -11.93 -10.07
CA PHE A 84 21.94 -13.33 -9.83
C PHE A 84 23.13 -14.30 -9.77
N ALA A 85 24.33 -13.85 -10.14
CA ALA A 85 25.57 -14.60 -9.99
C ALA A 85 26.61 -13.87 -9.12
N PRO A 86 26.25 -13.29 -7.96
CA PRO A 86 27.23 -12.63 -7.10
C PRO A 86 28.13 -13.66 -6.42
N LYS A 87 29.38 -13.29 -6.17
CA LYS A 87 30.24 -14.03 -5.23
C LYS A 87 30.26 -13.28 -3.91
N VAL A 88 29.80 -13.95 -2.86
CA VAL A 88 29.74 -13.40 -1.51
C VAL A 88 30.60 -14.27 -0.60
N THR A 89 31.64 -13.68 -0.03
CA THR A 89 32.50 -14.33 0.98
C THR A 89 32.20 -13.70 2.33
N LEU A 90 32.13 -14.54 3.36
CA LEU A 90 31.97 -14.11 4.75
C LEU A 90 33.17 -14.66 5.51
N GLU A 91 33.98 -13.75 6.03
CA GLU A 91 35.10 -14.03 6.92
C GLU A 91 34.70 -13.68 8.36
N ILE A 92 35.17 -14.49 9.30
CA ILE A 92 34.82 -14.36 10.72
C ILE A 92 36.05 -13.84 11.46
N GLY A 93 35.89 -12.72 12.14
CA GLY A 93 36.84 -12.16 13.08
C GLY A 93 36.33 -12.20 14.51
N GLU A 94 37.21 -11.88 15.45
CA GLU A 94 36.87 -11.67 16.86
C GLU A 94 37.61 -10.42 17.34
N ASP A 95 36.90 -9.47 17.93
CA ASP A 95 37.49 -8.27 18.54
C ASP A 95 37.02 -8.11 20.00
N ILE A 96 37.53 -7.08 20.69
CA ILE A 96 37.24 -6.77 22.10
C ILE A 96 35.73 -6.67 22.40
N GLY A 97 34.89 -6.45 21.38
CA GLY A 97 33.43 -6.36 21.46
C GLY A 97 32.65 -7.64 21.12
N GLY A 98 33.29 -8.70 20.64
CA GLY A 98 32.64 -9.96 20.22
C GLY A 98 33.03 -10.42 18.81
N GLU A 99 32.18 -11.27 18.21
CA GLU A 99 32.37 -11.79 16.85
C GLU A 99 32.14 -10.69 15.79
N THR A 100 33.01 -10.60 14.79
CA THR A 100 32.90 -9.65 13.66
C THR A 100 32.69 -10.43 12.36
N TRP A 101 31.78 -9.96 11.51
CA TRP A 101 31.53 -10.53 10.20
C TRP A 101 32.03 -9.58 9.12
N ASP A 102 33.06 -10.00 8.40
CA ASP A 102 33.62 -9.30 7.25
C ASP A 102 33.01 -9.91 5.97
N ILE A 103 32.07 -9.18 5.36
CA ILE A 103 31.38 -9.62 4.16
C ILE A 103 32.00 -8.91 2.95
N SER A 104 32.64 -9.65 2.05
CA SER A 104 33.11 -9.14 0.77
C SER A 104 32.15 -9.57 -0.35
N ILE A 105 31.78 -8.61 -1.20
CA ILE A 105 30.79 -8.80 -2.25
C ILE A 105 31.41 -8.47 -3.60
N GLU A 106 31.43 -9.45 -4.49
CA GLU A 106 31.62 -9.23 -5.93
C GLU A 106 30.25 -9.40 -6.62
N PRO A 107 29.55 -8.30 -6.96
CA PRO A 107 28.18 -8.38 -7.47
C PRO A 107 28.04 -9.11 -8.82
N GLY A 108 29.09 -9.12 -9.63
CA GLY A 108 29.04 -9.61 -11.01
C GLY A 108 28.28 -8.66 -11.95
N GLU A 109 27.82 -9.20 -13.07
CA GLU A 109 27.03 -8.44 -14.04
C GLU A 109 25.55 -8.37 -13.63
N ILE A 110 24.94 -7.21 -13.83
CA ILE A 110 23.49 -7.08 -13.70
C ILE A 110 22.80 -7.83 -14.84
N SER A 111 21.82 -8.65 -14.50
CA SER A 111 21.10 -9.42 -15.51
C SER A 111 20.18 -8.53 -16.35
N LYS A 112 20.16 -8.78 -17.66
CA LYS A 112 19.35 -8.03 -18.63
C LYS A 112 18.13 -8.84 -19.06
N VAL A 113 17.07 -8.14 -19.41
CA VAL A 113 15.86 -8.78 -19.95
C VAL A 113 16.17 -9.29 -21.36
N ALA A 114 16.17 -10.60 -21.56
CA ALA A 114 16.41 -11.20 -22.86
C ALA A 114 15.14 -11.23 -23.71
N SER A 115 14.01 -11.61 -23.12
CA SER A 115 12.70 -11.62 -23.79
C SER A 115 11.56 -11.18 -22.87
N VAL A 116 10.54 -10.59 -23.48
CA VAL A 116 9.30 -10.17 -22.83
C VAL A 116 8.11 -10.81 -23.53
N ASP A 117 7.45 -11.73 -22.87
CA ASP A 117 6.23 -12.38 -23.34
C ASP A 117 5.03 -11.93 -22.50
N THR A 118 4.28 -10.96 -23.02
CA THR A 118 3.03 -10.48 -22.43
C THR A 118 1.85 -11.04 -23.21
N GLN A 119 1.11 -11.95 -22.58
CA GLN A 119 -0.04 -12.65 -23.13
C GLN A 119 -1.35 -12.14 -22.49
N PHE A 120 -2.42 -12.21 -23.28
CA PHE A 120 -3.76 -11.84 -22.84
C PHE A 120 -4.74 -12.97 -23.14
N ALA A 121 -5.68 -13.18 -22.21
CA ALA A 121 -6.78 -14.13 -22.31
C ALA A 121 -8.10 -13.45 -21.94
N GLY A 122 -9.22 -14.12 -22.20
CA GLY A 122 -10.56 -13.60 -21.96
C GLY A 122 -11.05 -12.67 -23.08
N SER A 123 -12.11 -11.89 -22.79
CA SER A 123 -12.80 -11.06 -23.79
C SER A 123 -11.94 -9.97 -24.42
N ILE A 124 -10.81 -9.57 -23.81
CA ILE A 124 -9.85 -8.60 -24.39
C ILE A 124 -9.17 -9.10 -25.67
N THR A 125 -9.21 -10.40 -25.94
CA THR A 125 -8.64 -10.97 -27.17
C THR A 125 -9.53 -10.73 -28.41
N GLY A 126 -10.77 -10.28 -28.22
CA GLY A 126 -11.68 -9.97 -29.31
C GLY A 126 -11.20 -8.81 -30.19
N ALA A 127 -11.56 -8.85 -31.49
CA ALA A 127 -11.10 -7.88 -32.49
C ALA A 127 -11.35 -6.41 -32.12
N ARG A 128 -12.42 -6.13 -31.35
CA ARG A 128 -12.76 -4.77 -30.88
C ARG A 128 -11.67 -4.13 -30.01
N TYR A 129 -10.80 -4.93 -29.39
CA TYR A 129 -9.75 -4.47 -28.46
C TYR A 129 -8.33 -4.65 -29.01
N ALA A 130 -8.17 -5.03 -30.28
CA ALA A 130 -6.85 -5.32 -30.87
C ALA A 130 -5.86 -4.16 -30.69
N GLU A 131 -6.30 -2.93 -30.98
CA GLU A 131 -5.49 -1.71 -30.79
C GLU A 131 -5.12 -1.47 -29.31
N ARG A 132 -6.05 -1.75 -28.39
CA ARG A 132 -5.80 -1.64 -26.95
C ARG A 132 -4.79 -2.67 -26.47
N VAL A 133 -4.83 -3.89 -26.97
CA VAL A 133 -3.83 -4.92 -26.66
C VAL A 133 -2.44 -4.49 -27.17
N ILE A 134 -2.37 -3.92 -28.36
CA ILE A 134 -1.10 -3.39 -28.91
C ILE A 134 -0.55 -2.28 -28.00
N SER A 135 -1.38 -1.31 -27.60
CA SER A 135 -0.93 -0.22 -26.73
C SER A 135 -0.50 -0.70 -25.34
N LEU A 136 -1.21 -1.68 -24.76
CA LEU A 136 -0.84 -2.30 -23.47
C LEU A 136 0.50 -3.02 -23.54
N LYS A 137 0.79 -3.71 -24.66
CA LYS A 137 2.11 -4.33 -24.87
C LYS A 137 3.22 -3.28 -24.99
N GLN A 138 2.95 -2.18 -25.68
CA GLN A 138 3.90 -1.07 -25.85
C GLN A 138 4.16 -0.30 -24.55
N SER A 139 3.18 -0.21 -23.65
CA SER A 139 3.32 0.46 -22.35
C SER A 139 4.03 -0.38 -21.28
N TRP A 140 4.51 -1.59 -21.64
CA TRP A 140 5.21 -2.45 -20.69
C TRP A 140 6.49 -1.78 -20.16
N GLY A 141 6.57 -1.61 -18.85
CA GLY A 141 7.62 -0.83 -18.19
C GLY A 141 8.99 -1.51 -18.07
N LEU A 142 9.14 -2.72 -18.61
CA LEU A 142 10.39 -3.49 -18.54
C LEU A 142 10.73 -4.11 -19.91
N PRO A 143 11.18 -3.29 -20.89
CA PRO A 143 11.45 -3.76 -22.25
C PRO A 143 12.70 -4.64 -22.33
N GLU A 144 12.85 -5.37 -23.44
CA GLU A 144 14.05 -6.14 -23.74
C GLU A 144 15.33 -5.28 -23.67
N LYS A 145 16.44 -5.93 -23.29
CA LYS A 145 17.79 -5.35 -23.10
C LYS A 145 17.93 -4.38 -21.92
N SER A 146 16.84 -4.04 -21.24
CA SER A 146 16.90 -3.27 -20.00
C SER A 146 17.44 -4.11 -18.84
N ASP A 147 17.97 -3.44 -17.82
CA ASP A 147 18.42 -4.11 -16.60
C ASP A 147 17.21 -4.67 -15.83
N PHE A 148 17.29 -5.94 -15.46
CA PHE A 148 16.25 -6.60 -14.68
C PHE A 148 16.35 -6.18 -13.22
N ILE A 149 15.34 -5.46 -12.73
CA ILE A 149 15.20 -5.11 -11.32
C ILE A 149 13.82 -5.58 -10.86
N ASN A 150 13.76 -6.34 -9.76
CA ASN A 150 12.53 -6.97 -9.29
C ASN A 150 11.41 -5.95 -9.00
N ALA A 151 11.79 -4.76 -8.50
CA ALA A 151 10.87 -3.66 -8.27
C ALA A 151 10.23 -3.14 -9.58
N ARG A 152 11.01 -3.00 -10.66
CA ARG A 152 10.51 -2.57 -11.98
C ARG A 152 9.61 -3.62 -12.61
N TRP A 153 9.97 -4.91 -12.49
CA TRP A 153 9.13 -6.02 -12.95
C TRP A 153 7.78 -6.03 -12.22
N SER A 154 7.80 -5.92 -10.89
CA SER A 154 6.58 -5.88 -10.07
C SER A 154 5.71 -4.67 -10.41
N ALA A 155 6.30 -3.48 -10.57
CA ALA A 155 5.58 -2.28 -10.99
C ALA A 155 4.96 -2.42 -12.38
N SER A 156 5.68 -3.00 -13.35
CA SER A 156 5.18 -3.22 -14.72
C SER A 156 3.98 -4.18 -14.73
N LYS A 157 4.04 -5.25 -13.93
CA LYS A 157 2.93 -6.19 -13.75
C LYS A 157 1.68 -5.51 -13.17
N SER A 158 1.85 -4.74 -12.11
CA SER A 158 0.74 -4.00 -11.47
C SER A 158 0.13 -2.98 -12.43
N ALA A 159 0.96 -2.18 -13.09
CA ALA A 159 0.51 -1.17 -14.05
C ALA A 159 -0.22 -1.78 -15.25
N LEU A 160 0.25 -2.92 -15.76
CA LEU A 160 -0.43 -3.64 -16.83
C LEU A 160 -1.80 -4.16 -16.38
N LEU A 161 -1.88 -4.80 -15.20
CA LEU A 161 -3.14 -5.30 -14.67
C LEU A 161 -4.13 -4.15 -14.44
N GLU A 162 -3.67 -3.05 -13.85
CA GLU A 162 -4.46 -1.83 -13.62
C GLU A 162 -4.98 -1.24 -14.93
N ALA A 163 -4.14 -1.11 -15.96
CA ALA A 163 -4.53 -0.58 -17.26
C ALA A 163 -5.56 -1.49 -17.99
N VAL A 164 -5.49 -2.80 -17.77
CA VAL A 164 -6.53 -3.73 -18.24
C VAL A 164 -7.80 -3.55 -17.43
N SER A 165 -7.70 -3.54 -16.10
CA SER A 165 -8.85 -3.52 -15.19
C SER A 165 -9.55 -2.17 -15.13
N ALA A 166 -8.94 -1.07 -15.56
CA ALA A 166 -9.50 0.28 -15.43
C ALA A 166 -10.72 0.53 -16.34
N ARG A 167 -10.87 -0.22 -17.43
CA ARG A 167 -11.95 -0.03 -18.40
C ARG A 167 -12.39 -1.35 -19.01
N ASP A 168 -13.69 -1.54 -19.16
CA ASP A 168 -14.36 -2.75 -19.66
C ASP A 168 -14.14 -4.03 -18.84
N PHE A 169 -13.00 -4.22 -18.16
CA PHE A 169 -12.59 -5.51 -17.59
C PHE A 169 -12.38 -5.47 -16.07
N TYR A 170 -13.42 -5.10 -15.32
CA TYR A 170 -13.34 -4.99 -13.86
C TYR A 170 -12.82 -6.26 -13.16
N LEU A 171 -13.08 -7.44 -13.74
CA LEU A 171 -12.71 -8.74 -13.18
C LEU A 171 -11.33 -9.24 -13.62
N ALA A 172 -10.55 -8.41 -14.32
CA ALA A 172 -9.24 -8.79 -14.83
C ALA A 172 -8.31 -9.23 -13.71
N ARG A 173 -7.49 -10.24 -14.00
CA ARG A 173 -6.54 -10.83 -13.05
C ARG A 173 -5.31 -11.34 -13.77
N MET A 174 -4.21 -11.38 -13.02
CA MET A 174 -3.00 -12.06 -13.46
C MET A 174 -3.08 -13.55 -13.12
N THR A 175 -3.07 -14.41 -14.12
CA THR A 175 -3.15 -15.88 -13.91
C THR A 175 -1.77 -16.53 -13.93
N HIS A 176 -0.79 -15.91 -14.60
CA HIS A 176 0.59 -16.39 -14.63
C HIS A 176 1.59 -15.23 -14.68
N SER A 177 2.71 -15.38 -13.99
CA SER A 177 3.82 -14.43 -13.99
C SER A 177 5.10 -15.16 -13.61
N GLN A 178 6.08 -15.20 -14.51
CA GLN A 178 7.36 -15.86 -14.31
C GLN A 178 8.51 -14.98 -14.80
N ALA A 179 9.62 -15.02 -14.08
CA ALA A 179 10.91 -14.49 -14.50
C ALA A 179 11.93 -15.63 -14.41
N LEU A 180 12.32 -16.18 -15.57
CA LEU A 180 13.30 -17.25 -15.67
C LEU A 180 14.69 -16.63 -15.81
N VAL A 181 15.53 -16.85 -14.80
CA VAL A 181 16.87 -16.27 -14.73
C VAL A 181 17.89 -17.26 -15.26
N ASN A 182 18.81 -16.79 -16.10
CA ASN A 182 20.00 -17.51 -16.53
C ASN A 182 21.26 -16.81 -15.97
N PRO A 183 21.86 -17.34 -14.87
CA PRO A 183 23.02 -16.73 -14.23
C PRO A 183 24.30 -16.77 -15.07
N GLU A 184 24.44 -17.73 -16.00
CA GLU A 184 25.66 -17.87 -16.82
C GLU A 184 25.77 -16.79 -17.89
N THR A 185 24.62 -16.35 -18.41
CA THR A 185 24.53 -15.32 -19.46
C THR A 185 24.09 -13.97 -18.93
N SER A 186 23.82 -13.86 -17.62
CA SER A 186 23.24 -12.67 -16.99
C SER A 186 21.97 -12.21 -17.73
N THR A 187 21.05 -13.13 -17.99
CA THR A 187 19.79 -12.81 -18.68
C THR A 187 18.55 -13.27 -17.93
N VAL A 188 17.43 -12.60 -18.19
CA VAL A 188 16.11 -12.95 -17.65
C VAL A 188 15.06 -12.96 -18.75
N ASP A 189 14.34 -14.07 -18.88
CA ASP A 189 13.14 -14.18 -19.71
C ASP A 189 11.89 -13.97 -18.87
N THR A 190 10.99 -13.09 -19.30
CA THR A 190 9.80 -12.75 -18.54
C THR A 190 8.54 -13.18 -19.27
N THR A 191 7.62 -13.83 -18.56
CA THR A 191 6.31 -14.24 -19.08
C THR A 191 5.23 -13.75 -18.15
N THR A 192 4.22 -13.06 -18.68
CA THR A 192 3.05 -12.58 -17.93
C THR A 192 1.78 -12.89 -18.71
N LEU A 193 0.78 -13.47 -18.03
CA LEU A 193 -0.55 -13.73 -18.59
C LEU A 193 -1.61 -12.97 -17.79
N ILE A 194 -2.32 -12.08 -18.47
CA ILE A 194 -3.50 -11.38 -17.93
C ILE A 194 -4.75 -12.00 -18.52
N ASP A 195 -5.64 -12.50 -17.67
CA ASP A 195 -7.00 -12.89 -18.03
C ASP A 195 -7.92 -11.70 -17.74
N SER A 196 -8.51 -11.12 -18.79
CA SER A 196 -9.42 -9.98 -18.63
C SER A 196 -10.76 -10.38 -18.01
N GLY A 197 -11.13 -11.66 -18.07
CA GLY A 197 -12.51 -12.09 -17.86
C GLY A 197 -13.48 -11.49 -18.89
N PRO A 198 -14.80 -11.49 -18.60
CA PRO A 198 -15.82 -10.90 -19.46
C PRO A 198 -15.71 -9.38 -19.51
N ALA A 199 -16.24 -8.78 -20.58
CA ALA A 199 -16.54 -7.36 -20.59
C ALA A 199 -17.63 -7.05 -19.55
N VAL A 200 -17.49 -5.97 -18.81
CA VAL A 200 -18.36 -5.60 -17.70
C VAL A 200 -19.15 -4.35 -18.05
N THR A 201 -20.46 -4.45 -17.87
CA THR A 201 -21.36 -3.29 -17.89
C THR A 201 -21.90 -3.00 -16.50
N MET A 202 -22.21 -1.74 -16.24
CA MET A 202 -22.74 -1.27 -14.96
C MET A 202 -24.27 -1.47 -14.94
N GLY A 203 -24.77 -2.19 -13.93
CA GLY A 203 -26.19 -2.48 -13.73
C GLY A 203 -26.88 -1.52 -12.78
N HIS A 204 -27.91 -1.98 -12.05
CA HIS A 204 -28.62 -1.14 -11.07
C HIS A 204 -27.74 -0.73 -9.89
N ILE A 205 -28.13 0.37 -9.22
CA ILE A 205 -27.46 0.87 -8.01
C ILE A 205 -28.03 0.15 -6.77
N GLU A 206 -27.15 -0.42 -5.96
CA GLU A 206 -27.46 -0.95 -4.62
C GLU A 206 -26.84 -0.03 -3.55
N VAL A 207 -27.68 0.58 -2.72
CA VAL A 207 -27.22 1.51 -1.68
C VAL A 207 -27.29 0.88 -0.30
N ILE A 208 -26.19 0.97 0.47
CA ILE A 208 -26.03 0.37 1.80
C ILE A 208 -25.55 1.43 2.79
N GLY A 209 -26.18 1.48 3.97
CA GLY A 209 -25.73 2.31 5.10
C GLY A 209 -26.49 3.63 5.30
N LEU A 210 -27.47 3.94 4.45
CA LEU A 210 -28.40 5.04 4.67
C LEU A 210 -29.34 4.76 5.85
N ARG A 211 -29.62 5.80 6.63
CA ARG A 211 -30.55 5.81 7.77
C ARG A 211 -31.45 7.04 7.78
N ARG A 212 -30.87 8.24 7.62
CA ARG A 212 -31.56 9.53 7.62
C ARG A 212 -31.45 10.23 6.27
N VAL A 213 -30.34 10.06 5.56
CA VAL A 213 -30.09 10.69 4.26
C VAL A 213 -30.93 9.97 3.19
N PRO A 214 -31.76 10.68 2.42
CA PRO A 214 -32.58 10.06 1.37
C PRO A 214 -31.73 9.48 0.24
N GLU A 215 -32.09 8.28 -0.24
CA GLU A 215 -31.41 7.61 -1.37
C GLU A 215 -31.45 8.44 -2.66
N SER A 216 -32.47 9.29 -2.82
CA SER A 216 -32.58 10.23 -3.94
C SER A 216 -31.36 11.16 -4.07
N LEU A 217 -30.62 11.40 -2.98
CA LEU A 217 -29.36 12.15 -3.04
C LEU A 217 -28.28 11.37 -3.79
N ILE A 218 -28.13 10.07 -3.51
CA ILE A 218 -27.14 9.21 -4.18
C ILE A 218 -27.38 9.21 -5.68
N ARG A 219 -28.64 9.11 -6.11
CA ARG A 219 -29.05 9.12 -7.53
C ARG A 219 -28.82 10.47 -8.25
N ARG A 220 -28.52 11.54 -7.52
CA ARG A 220 -28.11 12.84 -8.11
C ARG A 220 -26.61 12.91 -8.38
N TYR A 221 -25.81 12.20 -7.58
CA TYR A 221 -24.36 12.12 -7.73
C TYR A 221 -23.94 11.02 -8.70
N ILE A 222 -24.59 9.86 -8.64
CA ILE A 222 -24.29 8.71 -9.49
C ILE A 222 -25.21 8.74 -10.70
N ARG A 223 -24.63 9.02 -11.86
CA ARG A 223 -25.36 9.14 -13.14
C ARG A 223 -24.80 8.16 -14.15
N HIS A 224 -25.54 7.09 -14.39
CA HIS A 224 -25.29 6.16 -15.48
C HIS A 224 -26.60 5.52 -15.93
N SER A 225 -26.56 4.93 -17.12
CA SER A 225 -27.63 4.07 -17.61
C SER A 225 -27.23 2.61 -17.37
N PRO A 226 -28.13 1.74 -16.88
CA PRO A 226 -27.88 0.30 -16.86
C PRO A 226 -27.45 -0.18 -18.25
N GLY A 227 -26.36 -0.94 -18.31
CA GLY A 227 -25.73 -1.38 -19.56
C GLY A 227 -24.56 -0.51 -20.04
N ASP A 228 -24.30 0.64 -19.42
CA ASP A 228 -23.10 1.44 -19.71
C ASP A 228 -21.83 0.62 -19.46
N ALA A 229 -20.83 0.77 -20.33
CA ALA A 229 -19.54 0.11 -20.15
C ALA A 229 -18.85 0.58 -18.87
N PHE A 230 -18.21 -0.35 -18.16
CA PHE A 230 -17.50 -0.04 -16.93
C PHE A 230 -16.25 0.83 -17.18
N GLU A 231 -16.10 1.86 -16.35
CA GLU A 231 -14.94 2.76 -16.27
C GLU A 231 -14.63 3.05 -14.80
N GLN A 232 -13.41 2.76 -14.36
CA GLN A 232 -12.98 2.94 -12.97
C GLN A 232 -13.05 4.42 -12.55
N ASP A 233 -12.62 5.33 -13.43
CA ASP A 233 -12.64 6.78 -13.19
C ASP A 233 -14.03 7.31 -12.80
N LYS A 234 -15.11 6.74 -13.38
CA LYS A 234 -16.48 7.12 -13.01
C LYS A 234 -16.84 6.72 -11.58
N LEU A 235 -16.42 5.52 -11.15
CA LEU A 235 -16.67 5.08 -9.78
C LEU A 235 -15.91 5.96 -8.79
N ASP A 236 -14.67 6.31 -9.11
CA ASP A 236 -13.82 7.17 -8.29
C ASP A 236 -14.37 8.60 -8.21
N GLU A 237 -14.83 9.15 -9.34
CA GLU A 237 -15.50 10.46 -9.40
C GLU A 237 -16.75 10.46 -8.51
N TRP A 238 -17.62 9.44 -8.63
CA TRP A 238 -18.81 9.32 -7.80
C TRP A 238 -18.49 9.17 -6.32
N GLN A 239 -17.46 8.38 -5.99
CA GLN A 239 -16.99 8.22 -4.63
C GLN A 239 -16.51 9.57 -4.06
N GLN A 240 -15.64 10.28 -4.79
CA GLN A 240 -15.13 11.58 -4.38
C GLN A 240 -16.26 12.61 -4.24
N ALA A 241 -17.22 12.62 -5.18
CA ALA A 241 -18.36 13.51 -5.14
C ALA A 241 -19.22 13.28 -3.89
N LEU A 242 -19.48 12.01 -3.52
CA LEU A 242 -20.19 11.67 -2.29
C LEU A 242 -19.40 12.03 -1.02
N GLN A 243 -18.09 11.76 -1.00
CA GLN A 243 -17.21 12.11 0.12
C GLN A 243 -17.05 13.62 0.32
N SER A 244 -17.21 14.42 -0.74
CA SER A 244 -17.16 15.88 -0.67
C SER A 244 -18.38 16.53 0.01
N THR A 245 -19.39 15.72 0.35
CA THR A 245 -20.64 16.22 0.96
C THR A 245 -20.58 16.19 2.48
N ASN A 246 -21.33 17.09 3.13
CA ASN A 246 -21.53 17.04 4.58
C ASN A 246 -22.39 15.84 5.03
N PHE A 247 -23.08 15.16 4.09
CA PHE A 247 -23.99 14.07 4.40
C PHE A 247 -23.27 12.77 4.77
N PHE A 248 -22.03 12.57 4.34
CA PHE A 248 -21.28 11.33 4.52
C PHE A 248 -19.91 11.60 5.13
N ARG A 249 -19.53 10.79 6.13
CA ARG A 249 -18.15 10.74 6.65
C ARG A 249 -17.28 9.71 5.91
N GLY A 250 -17.91 8.85 5.13
CA GLY A 250 -17.25 7.89 4.26
C GLY A 250 -18.21 7.37 3.20
N ALA A 251 -17.72 7.21 1.98
CA ALA A 251 -18.43 6.58 0.88
C ALA A 251 -17.45 5.67 0.14
N PHE A 252 -17.93 4.51 -0.30
CA PHE A 252 -17.22 3.55 -1.11
C PHE A 252 -18.12 3.13 -2.27
N VAL A 253 -17.62 3.28 -3.49
CA VAL A 253 -18.36 2.95 -4.72
C VAL A 253 -17.57 1.88 -5.47
N SER A 254 -18.18 0.74 -5.74
CA SER A 254 -17.56 -0.37 -6.46
C SER A 254 -18.59 -1.13 -7.27
N LEU A 255 -18.15 -2.03 -8.14
CA LEU A 255 -19.04 -3.06 -8.68
C LEU A 255 -19.13 -4.23 -7.69
N LYS A 256 -20.30 -4.88 -7.66
CA LYS A 256 -20.50 -6.09 -6.85
C LYS A 256 -20.07 -7.31 -7.66
N THR A 257 -18.91 -7.85 -7.32
CA THR A 257 -18.38 -9.07 -7.93
C THR A 257 -19.24 -10.28 -7.53
N PRO A 258 -19.69 -11.10 -8.49
CA PRO A 258 -20.42 -12.34 -8.19
C PRO A 258 -19.49 -13.35 -7.50
N GLU A 259 -20.07 -14.20 -6.66
CA GLU A 259 -19.32 -15.29 -6.03
C GLU A 259 -19.03 -16.39 -7.05
N GLY A 260 -17.83 -16.97 -6.98
CA GLY A 260 -17.40 -18.08 -7.85
C GLY A 260 -16.65 -17.65 -9.12
N SER A 261 -16.21 -18.64 -9.89
CA SER A 261 -15.36 -18.44 -11.08
C SER A 261 -16.10 -18.61 -12.42
N GLU A 262 -17.40 -18.91 -12.39
CA GLU A 262 -18.21 -19.17 -13.60
C GLU A 262 -18.28 -17.95 -14.52
N VAL A 263 -18.24 -16.74 -13.93
CA VAL A 263 -18.25 -15.47 -14.66
C VAL A 263 -17.10 -15.34 -15.66
N TYR A 264 -15.96 -15.99 -15.42
CA TYR A 264 -14.80 -15.96 -16.32
C TYR A 264 -15.00 -16.73 -17.63
N GLY A 265 -16.04 -17.55 -17.74
CA GLY A 265 -16.43 -18.23 -18.98
C GLY A 265 -17.37 -17.43 -19.87
N MET A 266 -17.82 -16.25 -19.42
CA MET A 266 -18.77 -15.41 -20.16
C MET A 266 -18.03 -14.42 -21.08
N GLU A 267 -18.68 -13.96 -22.15
CA GLU A 267 -18.14 -12.88 -22.97
C GLU A 267 -18.40 -11.49 -22.36
N GLN A 268 -19.58 -11.31 -21.77
CA GLN A 268 -20.03 -10.08 -21.14
C GLN A 268 -20.88 -10.38 -19.89
N VAL A 269 -20.77 -9.53 -18.87
CA VAL A 269 -21.57 -9.61 -17.64
C VAL A 269 -21.98 -8.21 -17.17
N GLU A 270 -23.20 -8.10 -16.64
CA GLU A 270 -23.68 -6.87 -16.00
C GLU A 270 -23.52 -6.98 -14.48
N LEU A 271 -22.85 -6.01 -13.85
CA LEU A 271 -22.60 -6.00 -12.40
C LEU A 271 -23.30 -4.82 -11.72
N PRO A 272 -24.00 -5.04 -10.58
CA PRO A 272 -24.60 -3.95 -9.82
C PRO A 272 -23.55 -2.97 -9.29
N VAL A 273 -23.87 -1.68 -9.31
CA VAL A 273 -23.06 -0.63 -8.68
C VAL A 273 -23.39 -0.60 -7.19
N SER A 274 -22.45 -1.05 -6.36
CA SER A 274 -22.59 -1.06 -4.90
C SER A 274 -22.07 0.24 -4.30
N VAL A 275 -22.94 0.96 -3.60
CA VAL A 275 -22.66 2.24 -2.94
C VAL A 275 -22.81 2.06 -1.44
N ARG A 276 -21.68 1.94 -0.75
CA ARG A 276 -21.65 1.81 0.71
C ARG A 276 -21.29 3.15 1.33
N VAL A 277 -22.18 3.69 2.16
CA VAL A 277 -22.00 5.00 2.80
C VAL A 277 -22.07 4.90 4.31
N THR A 278 -21.33 5.78 4.97
CA THR A 278 -21.44 6.05 6.40
C THR A 278 -21.89 7.49 6.59
N GLU A 279 -23.11 7.67 7.09
CA GLU A 279 -23.65 9.01 7.30
C GLU A 279 -22.81 9.85 8.27
N GLY A 280 -22.73 11.14 7.93
CA GLY A 280 -22.17 12.17 8.79
C GLY A 280 -23.05 12.46 10.01
N PRO A 281 -22.56 13.33 10.92
CA PRO A 281 -23.37 13.85 12.01
C PRO A 281 -24.64 14.50 11.45
N ALA A 282 -25.79 14.26 12.07
CA ALA A 282 -27.02 14.95 11.68
C ALA A 282 -26.95 16.44 12.03
N ARG A 283 -26.19 16.78 13.08
CA ARG A 283 -26.01 18.12 13.60
C ARG A 283 -24.57 18.27 14.06
N SER A 284 -23.98 19.43 13.83
CA SER A 284 -22.65 19.79 14.33
C SER A 284 -22.65 21.23 14.79
N ILE A 285 -21.85 21.50 15.82
CA ILE A 285 -21.55 22.85 16.31
C ILE A 285 -20.05 23.04 16.13
N ALA A 286 -19.65 24.17 15.57
CA ALA A 286 -18.27 24.57 15.39
C ALA A 286 -18.08 25.98 15.98
N GLY A 287 -16.90 26.22 16.54
CA GLY A 287 -16.47 27.54 16.99
C GLY A 287 -15.08 27.83 16.46
N SER A 288 -14.82 29.08 16.09
CA SER A 288 -13.52 29.52 15.60
C SER A 288 -13.11 30.84 16.24
N ILE A 289 -11.79 30.99 16.39
CA ILE A 289 -11.12 32.19 16.90
C ILE A 289 -10.05 32.55 15.87
N GLY A 290 -10.08 33.78 15.36
CA GLY A 290 -9.12 34.32 14.40
C GLY A 290 -8.49 35.61 14.90
N VAL A 291 -7.30 35.92 14.41
CA VAL A 291 -6.62 37.21 14.64
C VAL A 291 -6.09 37.71 13.31
N ASP A 292 -6.40 38.95 12.95
CA ASP A 292 -5.85 39.62 11.78
C ASP A 292 -5.54 41.10 12.05
N ASP A 293 -4.68 41.71 11.22
CA ASP A 293 -4.19 43.08 11.41
C ASP A 293 -5.26 44.16 11.19
N ALA A 294 -6.32 43.87 10.44
CA ALA A 294 -7.34 44.84 10.03
C ALA A 294 -8.54 44.88 10.99
N SER A 295 -9.05 43.71 11.38
CA SER A 295 -10.27 43.50 12.16
C SER A 295 -10.00 42.96 13.57
N GLY A 296 -8.73 42.67 13.91
CA GLY A 296 -8.32 42.24 15.24
C GLY A 296 -8.79 40.83 15.58
N ILE A 297 -9.40 40.65 16.76
CA ILE A 297 -9.86 39.34 17.23
C ILE A 297 -11.25 39.05 16.64
N ARG A 298 -11.40 37.90 15.99
CA ARG A 298 -12.66 37.39 15.49
C ARG A 298 -13.11 36.16 16.25
N LEU A 299 -14.36 36.16 16.70
CA LEU A 299 -15.03 35.00 17.29
C LEU A 299 -16.23 34.61 16.42
N GLU A 300 -16.35 33.33 16.08
CA GLU A 300 -17.47 32.83 15.27
C GLU A 300 -17.96 31.49 15.79
N GLY A 301 -19.28 31.34 15.84
CA GLY A 301 -19.97 30.10 16.20
C GLY A 301 -20.94 29.71 15.09
N MET A 302 -20.95 28.43 14.73
CA MET A 302 -21.77 27.90 13.65
C MET A 302 -22.46 26.60 14.08
N TYR A 303 -23.73 26.47 13.73
CA TYR A 303 -24.53 25.25 13.84
C TYR A 303 -24.92 24.80 12.44
N THR A 304 -24.61 23.55 12.12
CA THR A 304 -24.99 22.90 10.86
C THR A 304 -25.94 21.76 11.17
N GLN A 305 -27.03 21.64 10.41
CA GLN A 305 -27.93 20.51 10.43
C GLN A 305 -28.05 19.91 9.02
N ASN A 306 -27.66 18.64 8.91
CA ASN A 306 -27.85 17.82 7.74
C ASN A 306 -29.23 17.18 7.76
N VAL A 307 -29.89 17.14 6.60
CA VAL A 307 -31.24 16.61 6.41
C VAL A 307 -32.29 17.42 7.18
N VAL A 308 -32.94 18.33 6.48
CA VAL A 308 -33.99 19.21 7.02
C VAL A 308 -35.33 18.78 6.43
N TRP A 309 -36.34 18.58 7.28
CA TRP A 309 -37.68 18.09 6.87
C TRP A 309 -37.67 16.77 6.08
N GLY A 310 -36.67 15.90 6.33
CA GLY A 310 -36.50 14.64 5.60
C GLY A 310 -35.97 14.82 4.17
N LEU A 311 -35.64 16.03 3.76
CA LEU A 311 -35.03 16.35 2.48
C LEU A 311 -33.51 16.46 2.63
N PRO A 312 -32.73 16.18 1.58
CA PRO A 312 -31.27 16.33 1.60
C PRO A 312 -30.88 17.81 1.47
N VAL A 313 -31.38 18.63 2.40
CA VAL A 313 -31.09 20.05 2.56
C VAL A 313 -30.16 20.20 3.76
N ILE A 314 -29.20 21.11 3.66
CA ILE A 314 -28.30 21.48 4.75
C ILE A 314 -28.75 22.85 5.26
N MET A 315 -29.01 22.97 6.55
CA MET A 315 -29.24 24.25 7.22
C MET A 315 -27.96 24.64 7.96
N GLU A 316 -27.51 25.87 7.76
CA GLU A 316 -26.38 26.46 8.47
C GLU A 316 -26.82 27.76 9.09
N THR A 317 -26.53 27.94 10.37
CA THR A 317 -26.75 29.22 11.05
C THR A 317 -25.58 29.52 11.95
N GLY A 318 -25.19 30.78 12.01
CA GLY A 318 -24.05 31.18 12.81
C GLY A 318 -24.12 32.65 13.18
N ALA A 319 -23.28 32.99 14.14
CA ALA A 319 -23.05 34.36 14.55
C ALA A 319 -21.55 34.57 14.74
N GLY A 320 -21.08 35.76 14.38
CA GLY A 320 -19.70 36.16 14.58
C GLY A 320 -19.58 37.62 14.94
N VAL A 321 -18.52 37.94 15.66
CA VAL A 321 -18.15 39.30 16.07
C VAL A 321 -16.66 39.50 15.84
N ASP A 322 -16.33 40.65 15.27
CA ASP A 322 -14.99 41.24 15.24
C ASP A 322 -15.06 42.68 15.77
N PHE A 323 -13.95 43.41 15.74
CA PHE A 323 -13.92 44.76 16.34
C PHE A 323 -14.80 45.78 15.61
N ASP A 324 -15.07 45.58 14.32
CA ASP A 324 -15.76 46.57 13.49
C ASP A 324 -17.17 46.10 13.07
N SER A 325 -17.49 44.82 13.23
CA SER A 325 -18.73 44.24 12.72
C SER A 325 -19.27 43.10 13.58
N GLN A 326 -20.60 42.94 13.51
CA GLN A 326 -21.31 41.77 13.99
C GLN A 326 -22.04 41.17 12.81
N LYS A 327 -22.15 39.85 12.75
CA LYS A 327 -22.92 39.18 11.71
C LYS A 327 -23.69 38.00 12.28
N ALA A 328 -24.90 37.80 11.78
CA ALA A 328 -25.67 36.59 11.99
C ALA A 328 -26.21 36.12 10.64
N PHE A 329 -26.20 34.81 10.41
CA PHE A 329 -26.68 34.25 9.14
C PHE A 329 -27.51 32.98 9.35
N LEU A 330 -28.35 32.72 8.36
CA LEU A 330 -29.12 31.48 8.21
C LEU A 330 -29.15 31.15 6.72
N ASP A 331 -28.60 30.01 6.35
CA ASP A 331 -28.47 29.53 4.98
C ASP A 331 -29.08 28.12 4.85
N PHE A 332 -29.76 27.88 3.74
CA PHE A 332 -30.26 26.57 3.32
C PHE A 332 -29.62 26.19 1.99
N THR A 333 -28.83 25.11 1.98
CA THR A 333 -28.22 24.56 0.78
C THR A 333 -29.01 23.36 0.27
N LEU A 334 -29.46 23.42 -0.97
CA LEU A 334 -30.22 22.38 -1.64
C LEU A 334 -29.30 21.27 -2.19
N PRO A 335 -29.81 20.04 -2.44
CA PRO A 335 -29.02 19.02 -3.11
C PRO A 335 -28.65 19.50 -4.52
N PRO A 336 -27.55 18.98 -5.10
CA PRO A 336 -27.14 19.38 -6.44
C PRO A 336 -28.24 19.11 -7.48
N ASN A 337 -28.33 20.02 -8.44
CA ASN A 337 -29.12 19.85 -9.64
C ASN A 337 -28.46 18.81 -10.57
N TYR A 338 -29.23 18.34 -11.55
CA TYR A 338 -28.73 17.35 -12.52
C TYR A 338 -27.63 17.90 -13.45
N ASP A 339 -27.39 19.20 -13.47
CA ASP A 339 -26.25 19.82 -14.17
C ASP A 339 -25.02 20.01 -13.25
N GLY A 340 -25.12 19.64 -11.97
CA GLY A 340 -24.07 19.82 -10.97
C GLY A 340 -24.08 21.19 -10.26
N SER A 341 -24.94 22.12 -10.68
CA SER A 341 -25.14 23.39 -9.96
C SER A 341 -25.72 23.14 -8.56
N ARG A 342 -25.44 24.07 -7.64
CA ARG A 342 -25.94 24.05 -6.27
C ARG A 342 -26.67 25.34 -5.99
N ASP A 343 -27.90 25.21 -5.55
CA ASP A 343 -28.73 26.33 -5.14
C ASP A 343 -28.67 26.48 -3.62
N SER A 344 -28.57 27.73 -3.16
CA SER A 344 -28.72 28.06 -1.74
C SER A 344 -29.60 29.29 -1.58
N VAL A 345 -30.31 29.34 -0.45
CA VAL A 345 -31.13 30.49 -0.07
C VAL A 345 -30.78 30.87 1.36
N GLY A 346 -30.46 32.14 1.55
CA GLY A 346 -29.90 32.61 2.81
C GLY A 346 -30.27 34.02 3.17
N MET A 347 -30.12 34.34 4.45
CA MET A 347 -30.27 35.68 5.01
C MET A 347 -29.07 36.00 5.89
N ILE A 348 -28.58 37.24 5.79
CA ILE A 348 -27.51 37.77 6.63
C ILE A 348 -27.98 39.08 7.28
N ALA A 349 -27.79 39.19 8.58
CA ALA A 349 -27.91 40.42 9.35
C ALA A 349 -26.49 40.89 9.72
N ARG A 350 -26.24 42.19 9.60
CA ARG A 350 -24.97 42.86 9.94
C ARG A 350 -25.23 44.05 10.84
#